data_AF-A0A094I5P2-F1
#
_entry.id   AF-A0A094I5P2-F1
#
_cell.length_a   1.000
_cell.length_b   1.000
_cell.length_c   1.000
_cell.angle_alpha   90.00
_cell.angle_beta   90.00
_cell.angle_gamma   90.00
#
_symmetry.space_group_name_H-M   'P 1'
#
loop_
_entity.id
_entity.type
_entity.pdbx_description
1 polymer ?
#
loop_
_entity_poly.entity_id
_entity_poly.type
_entity_poly.pdbx_seq_one_letter_code
_entity_poly.pdbx_strand_id
1 'polypeptide(L)'
;MVAHRDSSDLNVEWRYHVLAVHELDSTPRGIMYDAYATDSNNVPREGLGISTHWIIPAGYRLVSGQRFGLAKTAHFRAAVHEFGHALGLQHNKIDLGYMNTTDVIADTGTTSNLFPNNIKWSFADNDLERLCHWLDAFIRLGGVPFGNASNITPPITSDSRALDLDMSDLKLEVNTLLTEVPLGAPVRVELKLSNTGSTPVTVPAKIDLKSSCVRGMVKDSSGTSRDFRSLIACMDEYPMRELELGQSFSRWLTLLRGGDGALFPNFGVSEITVCLRWAPPSMGDAGPLPEAAVEGKTTVFVTGHITPDHAKAAHKVKGMEALSIAVKDDALGPHWKVVGAKIRAKGGDKEGAKRVLECKEGASLIASYDEEKMMKLLLGIEREGKNGWVSVQKH
;
A
#
# COMPACT_ATOMS: atom_id res chain seq x y z
N MET A 1 10.47 37.90 7.10
CA MET A 1 10.82 36.56 6.57
C MET A 1 11.12 36.61 5.07
N VAL A 2 10.15 36.98 4.20
CA VAL A 2 10.37 37.06 2.72
C VAL A 2 11.53 37.97 2.31
N ALA A 3 11.75 39.09 3.03
CA ALA A 3 12.84 40.03 2.74
C ALA A 3 14.27 39.48 3.00
N HIS A 4 14.40 38.29 3.60
CA HIS A 4 15.69 37.61 3.83
C HIS A 4 15.90 36.41 2.90
N ARG A 5 14.98 36.18 1.93
CA ARG A 5 15.08 35.07 0.98
C ARG A 5 15.78 35.53 -0.30
N ASP A 6 16.89 34.87 -0.64
CA ASP A 6 17.55 35.00 -1.95
C ASP A 6 16.83 34.13 -3.00
N SER A 7 16.87 34.53 -4.27
CA SER A 7 16.40 33.70 -5.38
C SER A 7 17.38 32.53 -5.63
N SER A 8 17.22 31.42 -4.91
CA SER A 8 18.04 30.22 -5.09
C SER A 8 17.43 29.26 -6.11
N ASP A 9 18.25 28.75 -7.04
CA ASP A 9 17.88 27.62 -7.90
C ASP A 9 17.98 26.32 -7.09
N LEU A 10 16.82 25.75 -6.73
CA LEU A 10 16.72 24.51 -5.95
C LEU A 10 17.21 23.26 -6.69
N ASN A 11 17.53 23.37 -7.99
CA ASN A 11 18.25 22.32 -8.72
C ASN A 11 19.75 22.31 -8.43
N VAL A 12 20.30 23.42 -7.89
CA VAL A 12 21.74 23.62 -7.68
C VAL A 12 22.08 23.67 -6.20
N GLU A 13 21.24 24.32 -5.39
CA GLU A 13 21.49 24.50 -3.95
C GLU A 13 20.20 24.34 -3.15
N TRP A 14 20.24 23.50 -2.11
CA TRP A 14 19.14 23.35 -1.18
C TRP A 14 19.39 24.20 0.06
N ARG A 15 18.49 25.15 0.33
CA ARG A 15 18.55 26.01 1.52
C ARG A 15 17.34 25.76 2.39
N TYR A 16 17.57 25.36 3.64
CA TYR A 16 16.54 25.18 4.65
C TYR A 16 16.63 26.29 5.69
N HIS A 17 15.48 26.84 6.06
CA HIS A 17 15.33 27.83 7.10
C HIS A 17 15.03 27.13 8.42
N VAL A 18 15.97 27.24 9.36
CA VAL A 18 15.83 26.71 10.71
C VAL A 18 15.64 27.89 11.67
N LEU A 19 14.42 28.07 12.16
CA LEU A 19 14.10 29.12 13.12
C LEU A 19 14.11 28.56 14.54
N ALA A 20 15.12 28.95 15.33
CA ALA A 20 15.08 28.77 16.77
C ALA A 20 14.33 29.95 17.40
N VAL A 21 13.12 29.70 17.90
CA VAL A 21 12.22 30.73 18.44
C VAL A 21 12.01 30.54 19.94
N HIS A 22 11.45 31.55 20.61
CA HIS A 22 11.14 31.45 22.03
C HIS A 22 10.11 30.34 22.26
N GLU A 23 8.90 30.51 21.73
CA GLU A 23 7.80 29.54 21.80
C GLU A 23 7.12 29.41 20.43
N LEU A 24 6.34 28.34 20.28
CA LEU A 24 5.55 28.02 19.10
C LEU A 24 4.08 27.89 19.55
N ASP A 25 3.16 28.57 18.84
CA ASP A 25 1.75 28.61 19.23
C ASP A 25 1.01 27.29 18.96
N SER A 26 1.42 26.57 17.91
CA SER A 26 0.70 25.38 17.41
C SER A 26 1.18 24.06 18.02
N THR A 27 2.40 24.00 18.54
CA THR A 27 3.03 22.78 19.08
C THR A 27 4.16 23.15 20.02
N PRO A 28 4.43 22.35 21.08
CA PRO A 28 5.41 22.74 22.09
C PRO A 28 6.87 22.72 21.65
N ARG A 29 7.25 21.90 20.65
CA ARG A 29 8.66 21.55 20.40
C ARG A 29 9.17 22.03 19.05
N GLY A 30 8.58 21.54 17.97
CA GLY A 30 9.02 21.83 16.62
C GLY A 30 7.88 21.67 15.62
N ILE A 31 8.01 22.34 14.48
CA ILE A 31 7.03 22.31 13.39
C ILE A 31 7.68 22.65 12.06
N MET A 32 7.15 22.10 10.98
CA MET A 32 7.29 22.68 9.65
C MET A 32 6.24 23.76 9.40
N TYR A 33 6.65 25.02 9.28
CA TYR A 33 5.69 26.12 9.13
C TYR A 33 5.18 26.30 7.69
N ASP A 34 5.73 25.55 6.73
CA ASP A 34 5.40 25.62 5.30
C ASP A 34 5.04 24.25 4.69
N ALA A 35 4.62 23.31 5.54
CA ALA A 35 4.33 21.93 5.17
C ALA A 35 3.41 21.80 3.93
N TYR A 36 2.50 22.76 3.73
CA TYR A 36 1.49 22.76 2.69
C TYR A 36 1.66 23.87 1.63
N ALA A 37 2.82 24.51 1.55
CA ALA A 37 3.06 25.60 0.60
C ALA A 37 2.06 26.77 0.75
N THR A 38 1.59 27.05 1.97
CA THR A 38 0.61 28.12 2.24
C THR A 38 1.25 29.48 2.48
N ASP A 39 2.58 29.59 2.36
CA ASP A 39 3.33 30.83 2.47
C ASP A 39 3.49 31.51 1.10
N SER A 40 4.07 32.72 1.10
CA SER A 40 3.94 33.66 -0.02
C SER A 40 4.64 33.24 -1.33
N ASN A 41 5.47 32.21 -1.34
CA ASN A 41 6.12 31.69 -2.56
C ASN A 41 5.59 30.32 -3.01
N ASN A 42 4.64 29.73 -2.27
CA ASN A 42 4.07 28.41 -2.54
C ASN A 42 5.14 27.29 -2.70
N VAL A 43 6.26 27.38 -2.00
CA VAL A 43 7.30 26.34 -2.00
C VAL A 43 7.14 25.50 -0.74
N PRO A 44 6.72 24.23 -0.83
CA PRO A 44 6.58 23.40 0.36
C PRO A 44 7.94 22.97 0.92
N ARG A 45 8.02 22.85 2.26
CA ARG A 45 9.09 22.17 3.02
C ARG A 45 10.45 22.90 3.17
N GLU A 46 10.51 24.23 3.04
CA GLU A 46 11.75 25.02 3.19
C GLU A 46 12.09 25.37 4.63
N GLY A 47 11.18 25.11 5.56
CA GLY A 47 11.13 25.86 6.79
C GLY A 47 10.70 25.01 7.96
N LEU A 48 11.53 25.03 8.99
CA LEU A 48 11.21 24.44 10.27
C LEU A 48 11.46 25.43 11.41
N GLY A 49 10.58 25.36 12.41
CA GLY A 49 10.68 26.07 13.66
C GLY A 49 10.98 25.12 14.79
N ILE A 50 11.83 25.53 15.72
CA ILE A 50 12.08 24.84 16.98
C ILE A 50 11.97 25.80 18.15
N SER A 51 11.18 25.41 19.15
CA SER A 51 11.00 26.15 20.40
C SER A 51 12.22 25.98 21.28
N THR A 52 12.69 27.08 21.86
CA THR A 52 13.80 27.05 22.82
C THR A 52 13.31 27.19 24.26
N HIS A 53 12.10 27.71 24.49
CA HIS A 53 11.61 28.07 25.83
C HIS A 53 10.46 27.21 26.36
N TRP A 54 10.00 26.22 25.60
CA TRP A 54 9.09 25.22 26.14
C TRP A 54 9.66 24.60 27.41
N ILE A 55 8.85 24.61 28.48
CA ILE A 55 9.21 23.97 29.75
C ILE A 55 8.83 22.50 29.65
N ILE A 56 9.84 21.63 29.74
CA ILE A 56 9.66 20.19 29.61
C ILE A 56 8.83 19.70 30.82
N PRO A 57 7.66 19.07 30.59
CA PRO A 57 6.80 18.63 31.68
C PRO A 57 7.43 17.47 32.45
N ALA A 58 6.84 17.17 33.61
CA ALA A 58 7.17 15.95 34.34
C ALA A 58 6.94 14.71 33.46
N GLY A 59 7.83 13.71 33.59
CA GLY A 59 7.77 12.47 32.80
C GLY A 59 8.92 12.32 31.80
N TYR A 60 9.55 13.41 31.38
CA TYR A 60 10.69 13.40 30.44
C TYR A 60 12.05 13.09 31.12
N ARG A 61 12.02 12.30 32.19
CA ARG A 61 13.17 11.78 32.91
C ARG A 61 14.18 12.87 33.27
N LEU A 62 15.44 12.76 32.83
CA LEU A 62 16.57 13.59 33.29
C LEU A 62 16.43 15.08 32.94
N VAL A 63 15.58 15.42 31.97
CA VAL A 63 15.39 16.79 31.51
C VAL A 63 14.04 17.38 31.93
N SER A 64 13.28 16.67 32.78
CA SER A 64 12.02 17.19 33.33
C SER A 64 12.23 18.54 34.04
N GLY A 65 11.34 19.50 33.79
CA GLY A 65 11.39 20.85 34.35
C GLY A 65 12.44 21.77 33.74
N GLN A 66 13.30 21.28 32.83
CA GLN A 66 14.27 22.12 32.14
C GLN A 66 13.60 22.89 31.01
N ARG A 67 14.14 24.08 30.71
CA ARG A 67 13.86 24.79 29.48
C ARG A 67 14.40 23.99 28.29
N PHE A 68 13.61 23.77 27.23
CA PHE A 68 13.97 22.85 26.15
C PHE A 68 15.31 23.17 25.49
N GLY A 69 15.61 24.45 25.21
CA GLY A 69 16.91 24.87 24.66
C GLY A 69 18.12 24.65 25.59
N LEU A 70 17.90 24.40 26.89
CA LEU A 70 18.97 23.99 27.82
C LEU A 70 19.18 22.47 27.83
N ALA A 71 18.14 21.69 27.49
CA ALA A 71 18.23 20.25 27.28
C ALA A 71 18.88 19.93 25.92
N LYS A 72 20.15 20.32 25.75
CA LYS A 72 20.89 20.37 24.46
C LYS A 72 20.70 19.11 23.60
N THR A 73 20.84 17.94 24.21
CA THR A 73 20.71 16.63 23.55
C THR A 73 19.31 16.44 22.94
N ALA A 74 18.26 16.70 23.73
CA ALA A 74 16.87 16.58 23.29
C ALA A 74 16.52 17.64 22.25
N HIS A 75 16.97 18.88 22.45
CA HIS A 75 16.73 20.00 21.55
C HIS A 75 17.40 19.80 20.19
N PHE A 76 18.67 19.39 20.17
CA PHE A 76 19.39 19.11 18.92
C PHE A 76 18.73 17.97 18.15
N ARG A 77 18.38 16.87 18.82
CA ARG A 77 17.66 15.76 18.18
C ARG A 77 16.32 16.22 17.60
N ALA A 78 15.57 17.06 18.31
CA ALA A 78 14.32 17.60 17.79
C ALA A 78 14.53 18.47 16.54
N ALA A 79 15.63 19.24 16.46
CA ALA A 79 15.95 19.96 15.23
C ALA A 79 16.20 19.02 14.04
N VAL A 80 16.92 17.91 14.27
CA VAL A 80 17.16 16.87 13.24
C VAL A 80 15.87 16.16 12.85
N HIS A 81 14.95 15.94 13.79
CA HIS A 81 13.62 15.38 13.54
C HIS A 81 12.79 16.25 12.60
N GLU A 82 12.68 17.55 12.91
CA GLU A 82 11.97 18.49 12.03
C GLU A 82 12.64 18.60 10.65
N PHE A 83 13.98 18.48 10.61
CA PHE A 83 14.71 18.45 9.34
C PHE A 83 14.39 17.19 8.53
N GLY A 84 14.18 16.05 9.19
CA GLY A 84 13.67 14.84 8.55
C GLY A 84 12.30 15.05 7.92
N HIS A 85 11.40 15.79 8.57
CA HIS A 85 10.12 16.18 7.96
C HIS A 85 10.30 17.08 6.74
N ALA A 86 11.27 18.00 6.76
CA ALA A 86 11.62 18.82 5.59
C ALA A 86 12.08 17.97 4.40
N LEU A 87 12.78 16.85 4.66
CA LEU A 87 13.13 15.82 3.67
C LEU A 87 11.96 14.88 3.29
N GLY A 88 10.75 15.15 3.76
CA GLY A 88 9.54 14.38 3.44
C GLY A 88 9.28 13.15 4.32
N LEU A 89 10.15 12.86 5.29
CA LEU A 89 9.99 11.72 6.18
C LEU A 89 8.82 11.95 7.16
N GLN A 90 8.06 10.89 7.43
CA GLN A 90 6.98 10.91 8.43
C GLN A 90 7.47 10.36 9.76
N HIS A 91 6.67 10.56 10.82
CA HIS A 91 6.91 9.86 12.08
C HIS A 91 6.98 8.35 11.86
N ASN A 92 7.88 7.68 12.55
CA ASN A 92 7.87 6.23 12.66
C ASN A 92 8.00 5.78 14.12
N LYS A 93 7.66 4.53 14.39
CA LYS A 93 7.76 3.92 15.73
C LYS A 93 8.69 2.71 15.73
N ILE A 94 9.66 2.70 14.80
CA ILE A 94 10.49 1.53 14.53
C ILE A 94 11.59 1.41 15.59
N ASP A 95 12.22 2.53 15.92
CA ASP A 95 13.26 2.61 16.96
C ASP A 95 13.22 3.96 17.69
N LEU A 96 14.20 4.21 18.55
CA LEU A 96 14.36 5.48 19.29
C LEU A 96 15.20 6.53 18.51
N GLY A 97 15.22 6.40 17.18
CA GLY A 97 15.98 7.21 16.23
C GLY A 97 15.40 8.60 15.96
N TYR A 98 15.88 9.30 14.92
CA TYR A 98 15.49 10.69 14.66
C TYR A 98 14.01 10.91 14.35
N MET A 99 13.32 9.98 13.68
CA MET A 99 11.94 10.19 13.21
C MET A 99 10.84 9.73 14.19
N ASN A 100 11.20 9.15 15.34
CA ASN A 100 10.20 8.87 16.39
C ASN A 100 9.75 10.17 17.09
N THR A 101 8.66 10.19 17.84
CA THR A 101 8.27 11.40 18.58
C THR A 101 9.04 11.48 19.90
N THR A 102 9.33 12.71 20.37
CA THR A 102 10.13 12.91 21.60
C THR A 102 9.44 12.33 22.84
N ASP A 103 8.11 12.39 22.89
CA ASP A 103 7.26 11.73 23.88
C ASP A 103 7.48 10.21 23.92
N VAL A 104 7.42 9.52 22.77
CA VAL A 104 7.63 8.07 22.72
C VAL A 104 9.03 7.69 23.21
N ILE A 105 10.07 8.44 22.84
CA ILE A 105 11.43 8.16 23.31
C ILE A 105 11.53 8.40 24.82
N ALA A 106 10.95 9.49 25.32
CA ALA A 106 10.94 9.80 26.75
C ALA A 106 10.24 8.71 27.58
N ASP A 107 9.10 8.22 27.11
CA ASP A 107 8.30 7.19 27.77
C ASP A 107 8.98 5.82 27.76
N THR A 108 9.71 5.50 26.69
CA THR A 108 10.44 4.22 26.53
C THR A 108 11.72 4.13 27.38
N GLY A 109 12.16 5.24 28.01
CA GLY A 109 13.35 5.27 28.85
C GLY A 109 13.24 4.33 30.06
N THR A 110 14.26 3.49 30.27
CA THR A 110 14.38 2.57 31.41
C THR A 110 15.19 3.20 32.54
N THR A 111 15.18 2.60 33.74
CA THR A 111 16.01 3.06 34.87
C THR A 111 17.51 3.05 34.56
N SER A 112 17.97 2.13 33.70
CA SER A 112 19.36 2.04 33.25
C SER A 112 19.69 2.93 32.03
N ASN A 113 18.68 3.37 31.27
CA ASN A 113 18.85 4.21 30.09
C ASN A 113 17.69 5.20 29.95
N LEU A 114 17.81 6.33 30.64
CA LEU A 114 16.78 7.37 30.70
C LEU A 114 16.92 8.37 29.56
N PHE A 115 15.82 8.98 29.14
CA PHE A 115 15.85 10.13 28.22
C PHE A 115 16.62 11.32 28.81
N PRO A 116 17.48 12.00 28.02
CA PRO A 116 17.73 11.84 26.58
C PRO A 116 18.87 10.87 26.20
N ASN A 117 19.40 10.08 27.14
CA ASN A 117 20.51 9.16 26.87
C ASN A 117 20.10 7.95 26.01
N ASN A 118 18.81 7.60 26.01
CA ASN A 118 18.25 6.52 25.20
C ASN A 118 17.95 6.89 23.74
N ILE A 119 18.32 8.09 23.30
CA ILE A 119 18.21 8.51 21.90
C ILE A 119 19.18 7.70 21.04
N LYS A 120 18.68 7.11 19.95
CA LYS A 120 19.51 6.53 18.89
C LYS A 120 19.88 7.63 17.89
N TRP A 121 21.18 7.83 17.65
CA TRP A 121 21.70 8.90 16.78
C TRP A 121 21.75 8.49 15.31
N SER A 122 20.62 8.03 14.77
CA SER A 122 20.49 7.66 13.37
C SER A 122 19.05 7.82 12.87
N PHE A 123 18.90 7.95 11.56
CA PHE A 123 17.65 7.59 10.89
C PHE A 123 17.44 6.08 11.00
N ALA A 124 16.19 5.62 10.96
CA ALA A 124 15.90 4.20 10.86
C ALA A 124 16.24 3.70 9.44
N ASP A 125 16.49 2.41 9.27
CA ASP A 125 16.95 1.86 7.98
C ASP A 125 15.96 2.12 6.84
N ASN A 126 14.66 2.08 7.14
CA ASN A 126 13.62 2.41 6.17
C ASN A 126 13.55 3.91 5.83
N ASP A 127 13.93 4.79 6.75
CA ASP A 127 14.05 6.22 6.46
C ASP A 127 15.26 6.46 5.57
N LEU A 128 16.40 5.80 5.83
CA LEU A 128 17.58 5.86 4.96
C LEU A 128 17.27 5.33 3.56
N GLU A 129 16.53 4.22 3.47
CA GLU A 129 16.08 3.67 2.20
C GLU A 129 15.23 4.70 1.43
N ARG A 130 14.28 5.35 2.09
CA ARG A 130 13.49 6.44 1.49
C ARG A 130 14.38 7.59 1.04
N LEU A 131 15.29 8.07 1.88
CA LEU A 131 16.21 9.15 1.54
C LEU A 131 17.10 8.82 0.33
N CYS A 132 17.48 7.54 0.16
CA CYS A 132 18.32 7.10 -0.95
C CYS A 132 17.54 6.78 -2.24
N HIS A 133 16.27 6.37 -2.14
CA HIS A 133 15.53 5.78 -3.27
C HIS A 133 14.22 6.47 -3.61
N TRP A 134 13.71 7.37 -2.77
CA TRP A 134 12.60 8.22 -3.18
C TRP A 134 12.98 9.07 -4.39
N LEU A 135 11.97 9.41 -5.18
CA LEU A 135 12.15 10.41 -6.21
C LEU A 135 12.71 11.69 -5.61
N ASP A 136 13.55 12.35 -6.39
CA ASP A 136 14.07 13.66 -6.07
C ASP A 136 12.95 14.61 -5.59
N ALA A 137 11.80 14.67 -6.27
CA ALA A 137 10.67 15.54 -5.86
C ALA A 137 10.04 15.22 -4.48
N PHE A 138 10.26 14.03 -3.92
CA PHE A 138 9.77 13.67 -2.58
C PHE A 138 10.74 14.09 -1.47
N ILE A 139 12.03 14.14 -1.77
CA ILE A 139 13.08 14.54 -0.85
C ILE A 139 13.35 16.04 -0.97
N ARG A 140 13.55 16.50 -2.20
CA ARG A 140 13.92 17.86 -2.55
C ARG A 140 12.90 18.85 -2.00
N LEU A 141 13.43 19.92 -1.44
CA LEU A 141 12.68 21.11 -1.12
C LEU A 141 11.81 21.60 -2.30
N GLY A 142 10.56 21.98 -2.06
CA GLY A 142 9.72 22.58 -3.10
C GLY A 142 9.14 21.59 -4.10
N GLY A 143 9.40 20.28 -3.92
CA GLY A 143 8.79 19.22 -4.71
C GLY A 143 7.32 19.01 -4.34
N VAL A 144 6.99 17.90 -3.68
CA VAL A 144 5.61 17.67 -3.19
C VAL A 144 5.38 18.26 -1.80
N PRO A 145 4.13 18.65 -1.45
CA PRO A 145 3.74 18.98 -0.08
C PRO A 145 4.03 17.84 0.91
N PHE A 146 4.20 18.19 2.19
CA PHE A 146 4.42 17.20 3.25
C PHE A 146 3.25 16.21 3.33
N GLY A 147 3.57 14.92 3.47
CA GLY A 147 2.59 13.82 3.50
C GLY A 147 2.22 13.25 2.13
N ASN A 148 2.58 13.93 1.02
CA ASN A 148 2.27 13.45 -0.33
C ASN A 148 3.35 12.51 -0.92
N ALA A 149 4.51 12.40 -0.28
CA ALA A 149 5.54 11.42 -0.65
C ALA A 149 5.01 10.00 -0.46
N SER A 150 5.35 9.11 -1.40
CA SER A 150 4.75 7.78 -1.42
C SER A 150 5.72 6.71 -1.91
N ASN A 151 5.73 5.56 -1.23
CA ASN A 151 6.56 4.40 -1.61
C ASN A 151 6.00 3.63 -2.81
N ILE A 152 4.87 4.04 -3.39
CA ILE A 152 4.18 3.30 -4.45
C ILE A 152 4.14 4.01 -5.80
N THR A 153 4.54 5.28 -5.89
CA THR A 153 4.43 6.05 -7.14
C THR A 153 5.55 7.08 -7.28
N PRO A 154 6.65 6.74 -7.98
CA PRO A 154 7.03 5.41 -8.42
C PRO A 154 7.42 4.56 -7.21
N PRO A 155 7.26 3.25 -7.32
CA PRO A 155 7.58 2.38 -6.21
C PRO A 155 9.07 2.42 -5.90
N ILE A 156 9.42 2.55 -4.62
CA ILE A 156 10.75 2.14 -4.19
C ILE A 156 10.77 0.62 -4.33
N THR A 157 11.60 0.10 -5.23
CA THR A 157 11.98 -1.32 -5.18
C THR A 157 12.75 -1.48 -3.89
N SER A 158 12.23 -2.26 -2.94
CA SER A 158 12.92 -2.47 -1.66
C SER A 158 14.33 -2.95 -1.97
N ASP A 159 15.37 -2.25 -1.49
CA ASP A 159 16.71 -2.82 -1.52
C ASP A 159 16.67 -4.12 -0.71
N SER A 160 17.46 -5.08 -1.14
CA SER A 160 17.83 -6.38 -0.57
C SER A 160 18.22 -6.38 0.93
N ARG A 161 18.02 -5.25 1.64
CA ARG A 161 18.34 -5.02 3.05
C ARG A 161 17.15 -5.23 3.99
N ALA A 162 15.92 -5.28 3.50
CA ALA A 162 14.81 -5.82 4.29
C ALA A 162 15.05 -7.33 4.47
N LEU A 163 15.38 -7.76 5.69
CA LEU A 163 15.44 -9.17 6.04
C LEU A 163 14.02 -9.73 5.88
N ASP A 164 13.76 -10.44 4.78
CA ASP A 164 12.52 -11.21 4.61
C ASP A 164 12.55 -12.35 5.64
N LEU A 165 11.68 -12.28 6.63
CA LEU A 165 11.38 -13.41 7.50
C LEU A 165 10.49 -14.36 6.71
N ASP A 166 11.08 -15.46 6.26
CA ASP A 166 10.30 -16.57 5.72
C ASP A 166 9.45 -17.17 6.84
N MET A 167 8.13 -17.10 6.66
CA MET A 167 7.16 -17.61 7.63
C MET A 167 6.86 -19.07 7.32
N SER A 168 7.77 -19.98 7.67
CA SER A 168 7.64 -21.42 7.40
C SER A 168 6.38 -22.05 8.00
N ASP A 169 5.83 -21.45 9.06
CA ASP A 169 4.59 -21.84 9.72
C ASP A 169 3.32 -21.35 9.00
N LEU A 170 3.46 -20.56 7.94
CA LEU A 170 2.37 -20.09 7.10
C LEU A 170 2.46 -20.69 5.70
N LYS A 171 1.31 -21.14 5.18
CA LYS A 171 1.18 -21.63 3.81
C LYS A 171 0.23 -20.74 3.02
N LEU A 172 0.71 -20.19 1.90
CA LEU A 172 -0.11 -19.48 0.93
C LEU A 172 -0.41 -20.39 -0.27
N GLU A 173 -1.65 -20.85 -0.36
CA GLU A 173 -2.14 -21.59 -1.53
C GLU A 173 -2.75 -20.60 -2.53
N VAL A 174 -2.34 -20.69 -3.80
CA VAL A 174 -2.88 -19.88 -4.89
C VAL A 174 -3.60 -20.80 -5.85
N ASN A 175 -4.92 -20.67 -5.98
CA ASN A 175 -5.74 -21.54 -6.82
C ASN A 175 -6.44 -20.73 -7.91
N THR A 176 -6.32 -21.13 -9.17
CA THR A 176 -7.07 -20.50 -10.25
C THR A 176 -8.54 -20.90 -10.21
N LEU A 177 -9.44 -19.96 -10.51
CA LEU A 177 -10.87 -20.29 -10.69
C LEU A 177 -11.06 -21.24 -11.87
N LEU A 178 -10.30 -21.00 -12.93
CA LEU A 178 -10.26 -21.79 -14.14
C LEU A 178 -8.79 -22.02 -14.50
N THR A 179 -8.44 -23.26 -14.79
CA THR A 179 -7.11 -23.64 -15.27
C THR A 179 -6.84 -23.15 -16.69
N GLU A 180 -7.89 -22.79 -17.42
CA GLU A 180 -7.86 -22.34 -18.81
C GLU A 180 -8.77 -21.13 -19.00
N VAL A 181 -8.26 -20.07 -19.66
CA VAL A 181 -9.01 -18.85 -19.98
C VAL A 181 -8.68 -18.32 -21.37
N PRO A 182 -9.62 -17.65 -22.07
CA PRO A 182 -9.33 -17.01 -23.35
C PRO A 182 -8.44 -15.77 -23.22
N LEU A 183 -7.66 -15.48 -24.25
CA LEU A 183 -6.82 -14.29 -24.33
C LEU A 183 -7.64 -13.02 -24.06
N GLY A 184 -7.25 -12.23 -23.06
CA GLY A 184 -7.97 -11.00 -22.68
C GLY A 184 -9.10 -11.21 -21.66
N ALA A 185 -9.34 -12.44 -21.19
CA ALA A 185 -10.20 -12.69 -20.04
C ALA A 185 -9.51 -12.37 -18.71
N PRO A 186 -10.24 -11.88 -17.69
CA PRO A 186 -9.75 -11.77 -16.32
C PRO A 186 -9.37 -13.13 -15.76
N VAL A 187 -8.13 -13.23 -15.28
CA VAL A 187 -7.67 -14.37 -14.49
C VAL A 187 -8.07 -14.14 -13.04
N ARG A 188 -8.78 -15.11 -12.44
CA ARG A 188 -9.21 -15.05 -11.05
C ARG A 188 -8.47 -16.10 -10.25
N VAL A 189 -7.86 -15.68 -9.15
CA VAL A 189 -7.12 -16.56 -8.24
C VAL A 189 -7.66 -16.42 -6.82
N GLU A 190 -7.83 -17.53 -6.14
CA GLU A 190 -8.05 -17.59 -4.70
C GLU A 190 -6.68 -17.61 -4.01
N LEU A 191 -6.51 -16.73 -3.04
CA LEU A 191 -5.43 -16.78 -2.05
C LEU A 191 -6.01 -17.40 -0.80
N LYS A 192 -5.46 -18.53 -0.37
CA LYS A 192 -5.79 -19.16 0.91
C LYS A 192 -4.56 -19.17 1.79
N LEU A 193 -4.58 -18.36 2.84
CA LEU A 193 -3.52 -18.29 3.85
C LEU A 193 -3.90 -19.20 5.01
N SER A 194 -3.02 -20.14 5.36
CA SER A 194 -3.24 -21.12 6.43
C SER A 194 -2.09 -21.09 7.43
N ASN A 195 -2.40 -21.19 8.72
CA ASN A 195 -1.40 -21.44 9.76
C ASN A 195 -1.18 -22.95 9.89
N THR A 196 0.00 -23.40 9.44
CA THR A 196 0.44 -24.80 9.52
C THR A 196 1.43 -25.05 10.66
N GLY A 197 1.80 -24.01 11.40
CA GLY A 197 2.68 -24.08 12.57
C GLY A 197 1.99 -24.64 13.80
N SER A 198 2.59 -24.40 14.97
CA SER A 198 2.08 -24.87 16.27
C SER A 198 1.58 -23.75 17.20
N THR A 199 1.75 -22.49 16.79
CA THR A 199 1.37 -21.31 17.56
C THR A 199 0.51 -20.35 16.73
N PRO A 200 -0.37 -19.55 17.34
CA PRO A 200 -1.09 -18.50 16.63
C PRO A 200 -0.12 -17.51 15.96
N VAL A 201 -0.48 -17.02 14.76
CA VAL A 201 0.33 -16.06 14.00
C VAL A 201 -0.50 -14.83 13.66
N THR A 202 0.07 -13.65 13.88
CA THR A 202 -0.56 -12.38 13.50
C THR A 202 -0.29 -12.08 12.03
N VAL A 203 -1.35 -11.97 11.22
CA VAL A 203 -1.30 -11.79 9.77
C VAL A 203 -2.21 -10.63 9.33
N PRO A 204 -2.05 -10.07 8.12
CA PRO A 204 -2.94 -9.05 7.59
C PRO A 204 -4.39 -9.55 7.54
N ALA A 205 -5.33 -8.75 8.05
CA ALA A 205 -6.76 -9.10 8.01
C ALA A 205 -7.34 -9.00 6.59
N LYS A 206 -6.68 -8.24 5.72
CA LYS A 206 -7.02 -8.06 4.30
C LYS A 206 -5.83 -8.49 3.46
N ILE A 207 -6.02 -9.50 2.61
CA ILE A 207 -5.04 -10.02 1.65
C ILE A 207 -5.49 -9.78 0.20
N ASP A 208 -6.18 -8.65 -0.04
CA ASP A 208 -6.69 -8.27 -1.36
C ASP A 208 -5.88 -7.13 -2.00
N LEU A 209 -6.14 -6.84 -3.29
CA LEU A 209 -5.46 -5.78 -4.06
C LEU A 209 -5.82 -4.34 -3.61
N LYS A 210 -6.56 -4.16 -2.51
CA LYS A 210 -6.75 -2.86 -1.84
C LYS A 210 -5.96 -2.75 -0.54
N SER A 211 -5.27 -3.81 -0.13
CA SER A 211 -4.34 -3.84 0.99
C SER A 211 -2.92 -3.58 0.50
N SER A 212 -2.03 -3.04 1.32
CA SER A 212 -0.62 -2.84 0.91
C SER A 212 0.22 -4.12 0.92
N CYS A 213 -0.33 -5.25 1.39
CA CYS A 213 0.46 -6.47 1.64
C CYS A 213 0.60 -7.38 0.41
N VAL A 214 -0.20 -7.19 -0.63
CA VAL A 214 -0.22 -8.08 -1.81
C VAL A 214 0.67 -7.54 -2.92
N ARG A 215 1.61 -8.38 -3.37
CA ARG A 215 2.37 -8.20 -4.61
C ARG A 215 2.47 -9.52 -5.37
N GLY A 216 2.84 -9.47 -6.64
CA GLY A 216 3.09 -10.68 -7.39
C GLY A 216 3.62 -10.40 -8.79
N MET A 217 3.89 -11.48 -9.49
CA MET A 217 4.49 -11.48 -10.81
C MET A 217 3.81 -12.56 -11.65
N VAL A 218 3.61 -12.24 -12.93
CA VAL A 218 3.18 -13.20 -13.95
C VAL A 218 4.33 -13.40 -14.92
N LYS A 219 4.76 -14.65 -15.09
CA LYS A 219 5.79 -15.04 -16.06
C LYS A 219 5.13 -15.82 -17.19
N ASP A 220 5.25 -15.32 -18.42
CA ASP A 220 4.69 -15.98 -19.61
C ASP A 220 5.60 -17.09 -20.14
N SER A 221 5.13 -17.84 -21.14
CA SER A 221 5.88 -18.93 -21.77
C SER A 221 7.14 -18.49 -22.50
N SER A 222 7.30 -17.19 -22.80
CA SER A 222 8.54 -16.64 -23.36
C SER A 222 9.58 -16.32 -22.28
N GLY A 223 9.19 -16.43 -21.00
CA GLY A 223 10.01 -16.04 -19.86
C GLY A 223 9.89 -14.56 -19.49
N THR A 224 9.01 -13.81 -20.15
CA THR A 224 8.79 -12.39 -19.82
C THR A 224 7.98 -12.28 -18.53
N SER A 225 8.51 -11.54 -17.57
CA SER A 225 7.87 -11.28 -16.27
C SER A 225 7.16 -9.93 -16.25
N ARG A 226 6.00 -9.87 -15.61
CA ARG A 226 5.20 -8.66 -15.41
C ARG A 226 4.69 -8.59 -13.98
N ASP A 227 4.97 -7.48 -13.31
CA ASP A 227 4.61 -7.33 -11.90
C ASP A 227 3.24 -6.72 -11.72
N PHE A 228 2.54 -7.16 -10.68
CA PHE A 228 1.36 -6.50 -10.14
C PHE A 228 1.51 -6.25 -8.64
N ARG A 229 0.83 -5.21 -8.18
CA ARG A 229 0.79 -4.82 -6.77
C ARG A 229 -0.54 -4.15 -6.48
N SER A 230 -0.86 -4.01 -5.21
CA SER A 230 -1.99 -3.19 -4.78
C SER A 230 -1.85 -1.74 -5.27
N LEU A 231 -2.95 -1.18 -5.77
CA LEU A 231 -3.02 0.21 -6.24
C LEU A 231 -3.35 1.20 -5.12
N ILE A 232 -3.85 0.72 -3.98
CA ILE A 232 -4.31 1.53 -2.85
C ILE A 232 -3.52 1.09 -1.62
N ALA A 233 -2.64 1.95 -1.14
CA ALA A 233 -2.09 1.86 0.20
C ALA A 233 -2.88 2.84 1.08
N CYS A 234 -3.87 2.35 1.81
CA CYS A 234 -4.42 3.12 2.92
C CYS A 234 -3.36 3.10 4.02
N MET A 235 -2.63 4.20 4.19
CA MET A 235 -1.51 4.30 5.13
C MET A 235 -1.97 4.44 6.59
N ASP A 236 -3.25 4.74 6.81
CA ASP A 236 -3.80 5.04 8.15
C ASP A 236 -4.25 3.79 8.92
N GLU A 237 -4.55 2.67 8.23
CA GLU A 237 -5.06 1.44 8.85
C GLU A 237 -4.43 0.17 8.27
N TYR A 238 -3.67 -0.55 9.11
CA TYR A 238 -3.17 -1.90 8.85
C TYR A 238 -3.90 -2.91 9.75
N PRO A 239 -5.17 -3.27 9.45
CA PRO A 239 -5.90 -4.20 10.29
C PRO A 239 -5.21 -5.56 10.26
N MET A 240 -4.76 -6.00 11.44
CA MET A 240 -4.17 -7.32 11.64
C MET A 240 -5.21 -8.26 12.24
N ARG A 241 -5.02 -9.56 12.04
CA ARG A 241 -5.83 -10.61 12.66
C ARG A 241 -4.91 -11.71 13.17
N GLU A 242 -5.33 -12.37 14.23
CA GLU A 242 -4.73 -13.64 14.63
C GLU A 242 -5.28 -14.77 13.76
N LEU A 243 -4.38 -15.67 13.39
CA LEU A 243 -4.69 -16.91 12.70
C LEU A 243 -4.29 -18.06 13.62
N GLU A 244 -5.30 -18.72 14.20
CA GLU A 244 -5.12 -19.85 15.12
C GLU A 244 -4.52 -21.06 14.42
N LEU A 245 -4.04 -22.02 15.23
CA LEU A 245 -3.53 -23.31 14.75
C LEU A 245 -4.51 -23.98 13.77
N GLY A 246 -4.04 -24.30 12.57
CA GLY A 246 -4.84 -24.97 11.53
C GLY A 246 -5.92 -24.10 10.90
N GLN A 247 -6.07 -22.85 11.34
CA GLN A 247 -7.04 -21.92 10.76
C GLN A 247 -6.54 -21.43 9.40
N SER A 248 -7.49 -21.22 8.49
CA SER A 248 -7.24 -20.60 7.20
C SER A 248 -8.29 -19.55 6.88
N PHE A 249 -7.95 -18.63 5.98
CA PHE A 249 -8.92 -17.76 5.35
C PHE A 249 -8.56 -17.50 3.89
N SER A 250 -9.60 -17.26 3.09
CA SER A 250 -9.46 -17.07 1.66
C SER A 250 -9.91 -15.70 1.19
N ARG A 251 -9.31 -15.23 0.10
CA ARG A 251 -9.77 -14.08 -0.70
C ARG A 251 -9.53 -14.30 -2.18
N TRP A 252 -10.40 -13.73 -3.00
CA TRP A 252 -10.25 -13.80 -4.46
C TRP A 252 -9.66 -12.52 -5.03
N LEU A 253 -8.68 -12.68 -5.91
CA LEU A 253 -8.13 -11.60 -6.73
C LEU A 253 -8.63 -11.72 -8.17
N THR A 254 -8.77 -10.58 -8.83
CA THR A 254 -8.96 -10.50 -10.28
C THR A 254 -7.73 -9.85 -10.89
N LEU A 255 -6.89 -10.65 -11.52
CA LEU A 255 -5.65 -10.24 -12.16
C LEU A 255 -5.93 -9.84 -13.61
N LEU A 256 -5.59 -8.61 -13.94
CA LEU A 256 -5.84 -8.01 -15.25
C LEU A 256 -4.61 -7.29 -15.77
N ARG A 257 -4.08 -6.38 -14.95
CA ARG A 257 -3.04 -5.42 -15.33
C ARG A 257 -2.07 -5.17 -14.19
N GLY A 258 -0.83 -4.87 -14.58
CA GLY A 258 0.27 -4.43 -13.73
C GLY A 258 0.82 -3.08 -14.19
N GLY A 259 2.01 -2.71 -13.71
CA GLY A 259 2.71 -1.48 -14.13
C GLY A 259 2.98 -1.44 -15.63
N ASP A 260 3.30 -2.60 -16.21
CA ASP A 260 3.69 -2.76 -17.62
C ASP A 260 2.52 -3.09 -18.57
N GLY A 261 1.27 -2.85 -18.13
CA GLY A 261 0.08 -3.13 -18.94
C GLY A 261 -0.61 -4.45 -18.58
N ALA A 262 -1.07 -5.20 -19.57
CA ALA A 262 -1.81 -6.45 -19.35
C ALA A 262 -0.89 -7.54 -18.76
N LEU A 263 -1.39 -8.28 -17.77
CA LEU A 263 -0.62 -9.37 -17.14
C LEU A 263 -0.52 -10.62 -18.02
N PHE A 264 -1.52 -10.84 -18.88
CA PHE A 264 -1.62 -12.00 -19.77
C PHE A 264 -1.79 -11.56 -21.23
N PRO A 265 -0.76 -10.94 -21.85
CA PRO A 265 -0.87 -10.42 -23.22
C PRO A 265 -0.68 -11.48 -24.31
N ASN A 266 -0.16 -12.66 -23.95
CA ASN A 266 0.19 -13.75 -24.85
C ASN A 266 -0.60 -15.00 -24.48
N PHE A 267 -0.88 -15.86 -25.47
CA PHE A 267 -1.38 -17.21 -25.23
C PHE A 267 -0.24 -18.12 -24.76
N GLY A 268 -0.58 -19.20 -24.06
CA GLY A 268 0.37 -20.15 -23.47
C GLY A 268 0.20 -20.30 -21.96
N VAL A 269 1.06 -21.12 -21.37
CA VAL A 269 1.09 -21.31 -19.92
C VAL A 269 1.75 -20.09 -19.28
N SER A 270 1.07 -19.48 -18.32
CA SER A 270 1.61 -18.42 -17.48
C SER A 270 1.74 -18.91 -16.04
N GLU A 271 2.89 -18.67 -15.43
CA GLU A 271 3.10 -18.87 -14.00
C GLU A 271 2.72 -17.60 -13.25
N ILE A 272 1.94 -17.74 -12.19
CA ILE A 272 1.50 -16.65 -11.31
C ILE A 272 2.15 -16.89 -9.96
N THR A 273 3.00 -15.96 -9.54
CA THR A 273 3.58 -15.93 -8.19
C THR A 273 2.92 -14.81 -7.41
N VAL A 274 2.42 -15.11 -6.22
CA VAL A 274 1.82 -14.15 -5.30
C VAL A 274 2.60 -14.17 -4.00
N CYS A 275 2.97 -13.00 -3.51
CA CYS A 275 3.69 -12.81 -2.27
C CYS A 275 2.88 -11.88 -1.36
N LEU A 276 2.65 -12.30 -0.13
CA LEU A 276 2.13 -11.45 0.94
C LEU A 276 3.32 -10.96 1.77
N ARG A 277 3.42 -9.65 1.99
CA ARG A 277 4.43 -9.03 2.87
C ARG A 277 3.81 -8.08 3.87
N TRP A 278 4.25 -8.15 5.12
CA TRP A 278 3.81 -7.25 6.18
C TRP A 278 4.87 -7.12 7.27
N ALA A 279 4.83 -6.01 7.99
CA ALA A 279 5.62 -5.85 9.20
C ALA A 279 4.92 -6.61 10.35
N PRO A 280 5.60 -7.55 11.03
CA PRO A 280 5.10 -8.12 12.27
C PRO A 280 5.08 -7.05 13.38
N PRO A 281 4.29 -7.26 14.44
CA PRO A 281 4.32 -6.40 15.62
C PRO A 281 5.75 -6.28 16.16
N SER A 282 6.20 -5.06 16.47
CA SER A 282 7.53 -4.83 17.05
C SER A 282 7.64 -5.54 18.39
N MET A 283 8.62 -6.45 18.52
CA MET A 283 8.91 -7.18 19.76
C MET A 283 9.86 -6.43 20.70
N GLY A 284 10.13 -5.14 20.45
CA GLY A 284 10.92 -4.29 21.35
C GLY A 284 12.44 -4.32 21.12
N ASP A 285 12.95 -5.12 20.19
CA ASP A 285 14.39 -5.14 19.85
C ASP A 285 14.72 -4.14 18.74
N ALA A 286 15.80 -3.38 18.97
CA ALA A 286 16.29 -2.36 18.05
C ALA A 286 17.00 -3.01 16.84
N GLY A 287 16.30 -3.06 15.72
CA GLY A 287 16.82 -3.47 14.41
C GLY A 287 15.79 -3.13 13.31
N PRO A 288 16.15 -3.24 12.02
CA PRO A 288 15.15 -3.17 10.96
C PRO A 288 14.08 -4.22 11.26
N LEU A 289 12.81 -3.80 11.36
CA LEU A 289 11.73 -4.76 11.52
C LEU A 289 11.74 -5.65 10.29
N PRO A 290 12.04 -6.95 10.41
CA PRO A 290 11.99 -7.83 9.27
C PRO A 290 10.57 -7.85 8.70
N GLU A 291 10.43 -7.86 7.37
CA GLU A 291 9.12 -8.07 6.76
C GLU A 291 8.84 -9.57 6.75
N ALA A 292 7.73 -9.98 7.36
CA ALA A 292 7.22 -11.32 7.21
C ALA A 292 6.76 -11.50 5.76
N ALA A 293 7.18 -12.59 5.12
CA ALA A 293 6.84 -12.91 3.75
C ALA A 293 6.30 -14.34 3.64
N VAL A 294 5.27 -14.53 2.81
CA VAL A 294 4.84 -15.86 2.37
C VAL A 294 4.52 -15.83 0.88
N GLU A 295 4.99 -16.83 0.16
CA GLU A 295 4.84 -16.95 -1.29
C GLU A 295 3.98 -18.16 -1.64
N GLY A 296 3.16 -17.99 -2.68
CA GLY A 296 2.39 -19.07 -3.28
C GLY A 296 2.40 -18.94 -4.80
N LYS A 297 2.32 -20.08 -5.50
CA LYS A 297 2.40 -20.16 -6.96
C LYS A 297 1.27 -20.97 -7.54
N THR A 298 0.90 -20.62 -8.76
CA THR A 298 -0.04 -21.37 -9.59
C THR A 298 0.23 -21.16 -11.06
N THR A 299 -0.46 -21.90 -11.91
CA THR A 299 -0.38 -21.73 -13.36
C THR A 299 -1.77 -21.58 -13.97
N VAL A 300 -1.83 -20.87 -15.09
CA VAL A 300 -3.03 -20.76 -15.91
C VAL A 300 -2.64 -20.90 -17.38
N PHE A 301 -3.47 -21.62 -18.14
CA PHE A 301 -3.33 -21.69 -19.59
C PHE A 301 -4.18 -20.59 -20.24
N VAL A 302 -3.54 -19.70 -20.99
CA VAL A 302 -4.21 -18.67 -21.78
C VAL A 302 -4.36 -19.18 -23.20
N THR A 303 -5.59 -19.36 -23.68
CA THR A 303 -5.85 -19.84 -25.03
C THR A 303 -5.67 -18.73 -26.07
N GLY A 304 -5.46 -19.11 -27.33
CA GLY A 304 -5.42 -18.16 -28.44
C GLY A 304 -6.76 -17.47 -28.69
N HIS A 305 -6.75 -16.46 -29.56
CA HIS A 305 -7.98 -15.85 -30.03
C HIS A 305 -8.76 -16.84 -30.92
N ILE A 306 -10.08 -16.88 -30.75
CA ILE A 306 -10.97 -17.76 -31.51
C ILE A 306 -11.37 -17.12 -32.83
N THR A 307 -11.56 -15.80 -32.82
CA THR A 307 -11.96 -15.00 -33.99
C THR A 307 -11.13 -13.72 -34.09
N PRO A 308 -11.08 -13.06 -35.25
CA PRO A 308 -10.46 -11.73 -35.37
C PRO A 308 -11.09 -10.68 -34.45
N ASP A 309 -12.40 -10.76 -34.21
CA ASP A 309 -13.12 -9.86 -33.30
C ASP A 309 -12.72 -10.09 -31.85
N HIS A 310 -12.53 -11.36 -31.43
CA HIS A 310 -11.96 -11.69 -30.13
C HIS A 310 -10.54 -11.12 -30.00
N ALA A 311 -9.67 -11.29 -30.99
CA ALA A 311 -8.32 -10.72 -30.96
C ALA A 311 -8.35 -9.19 -30.78
N LYS A 312 -9.25 -8.51 -31.49
CA LYS A 312 -9.45 -7.05 -31.38
C LYS A 312 -9.98 -6.66 -30.01
N ALA A 313 -10.92 -7.43 -29.45
CA ALA A 313 -11.46 -7.20 -28.11
C ALA A 313 -10.37 -7.37 -27.04
N ALA A 314 -9.58 -8.44 -27.14
CA ALA A 314 -8.48 -8.77 -26.22
C ALA A 314 -7.38 -7.69 -26.22
N HIS A 315 -7.00 -7.17 -27.39
CA HIS A 315 -6.05 -6.07 -27.48
C HIS A 315 -6.59 -4.74 -26.92
N LYS A 316 -7.91 -4.53 -27.01
CA LYS A 316 -8.52 -3.25 -26.65
C LYS A 316 -8.83 -3.08 -25.18
N VAL A 317 -8.74 -4.10 -24.31
CA VAL A 317 -9.19 -4.11 -22.89
C VAL A 317 -8.56 -2.99 -22.03
N LYS A 318 -8.93 -1.73 -22.27
CA LYS A 318 -8.60 -0.51 -21.56
C LYS A 318 -9.81 0.44 -21.60
N GLY A 319 -10.37 0.74 -20.43
CA GLY A 319 -11.48 1.68 -20.29
C GLY A 319 -12.87 1.09 -20.59
N MET A 320 -13.89 1.94 -20.46
CA MET A 320 -15.31 1.55 -20.54
C MET A 320 -15.74 1.04 -21.91
N GLU A 321 -15.16 1.60 -22.98
CA GLU A 321 -15.46 1.18 -24.35
C GLU A 321 -15.01 -0.26 -24.59
N ALA A 322 -13.80 -0.60 -24.15
CA ALA A 322 -13.25 -1.94 -24.30
C ALA A 322 -14.02 -2.99 -23.50
N LEU A 323 -14.48 -2.61 -22.30
CA LEU A 323 -15.36 -3.44 -21.49
C LEU A 323 -16.68 -3.75 -22.20
N SER A 324 -17.26 -2.77 -22.89
CA SER A 324 -18.50 -2.96 -23.65
C SER A 324 -18.32 -3.92 -24.84
N ILE A 325 -17.13 -3.92 -25.45
CA ILE A 325 -16.77 -4.85 -26.52
C ILE A 325 -16.58 -6.27 -25.93
N ALA A 326 -15.80 -6.39 -24.86
CA ALA A 326 -15.51 -7.68 -24.22
C ALA A 326 -16.77 -8.36 -23.66
N VAL A 327 -17.74 -7.60 -23.15
CA VAL A 327 -19.03 -8.15 -22.67
C VAL A 327 -19.90 -8.72 -23.79
N LYS A 328 -19.75 -8.22 -25.03
CA LYS A 328 -20.51 -8.65 -26.20
C LYS A 328 -19.84 -9.79 -26.98
N ASP A 329 -18.56 -10.00 -26.79
CA ASP A 329 -17.80 -11.08 -27.42
C ASP A 329 -18.19 -12.44 -26.80
N ASP A 330 -18.33 -13.47 -27.61
CA ASP A 330 -18.82 -14.78 -27.14
C ASP A 330 -17.81 -15.51 -26.25
N ALA A 331 -16.50 -15.30 -26.47
CA ALA A 331 -15.44 -15.92 -25.67
C ALA A 331 -15.19 -15.15 -24.36
N LEU A 332 -15.20 -13.82 -24.43
CA LEU A 332 -14.87 -12.93 -23.31
C LEU A 332 -16.09 -12.57 -22.45
N GLY A 333 -17.29 -12.56 -23.03
CA GLY A 333 -18.54 -12.15 -22.39
C GLY A 333 -18.78 -12.85 -21.06
N PRO A 334 -18.73 -14.20 -21.00
CA PRO A 334 -18.85 -14.96 -19.75
C PRO A 334 -17.95 -14.48 -18.61
N HIS A 335 -16.74 -14.01 -18.93
CA HIS A 335 -15.73 -13.59 -17.95
C HIS A 335 -15.87 -12.12 -17.53
N TRP A 336 -16.39 -11.27 -18.41
CA TRP A 336 -16.45 -9.81 -18.22
C TRP A 336 -17.79 -9.28 -17.72
N LYS A 337 -18.89 -10.04 -17.88
CA LYS A 337 -20.24 -9.60 -17.44
C LYS A 337 -20.29 -9.14 -15.98
N VAL A 338 -19.70 -9.89 -15.06
CA VAL A 338 -19.67 -9.52 -13.63
C VAL A 338 -18.86 -8.25 -13.37
N VAL A 339 -17.74 -8.09 -14.06
CA VAL A 339 -16.93 -6.87 -13.96
C VAL A 339 -17.71 -5.67 -14.51
N GLY A 340 -18.40 -5.84 -15.64
CA GLY A 340 -19.29 -4.85 -16.24
C GLY A 340 -20.42 -4.42 -15.32
N ALA A 341 -21.11 -5.39 -14.73
CA ALA A 341 -22.20 -5.14 -13.79
C ALA A 341 -21.71 -4.41 -12.53
N LYS A 342 -20.56 -4.83 -11.98
CA LYS A 342 -19.94 -4.21 -10.81
C LYS A 342 -19.61 -2.73 -11.04
N ILE A 343 -19.09 -2.38 -12.20
CA ILE A 343 -18.75 -1.00 -12.55
C ILE A 343 -20.02 -0.15 -12.66
N ARG A 344 -21.05 -0.64 -13.37
CA ARG A 344 -22.35 0.07 -13.48
C ARG A 344 -23.04 0.27 -12.14
N ALA A 345 -23.09 -0.78 -11.31
CA ALA A 345 -23.72 -0.73 -10.01
C ALA A 345 -23.07 0.31 -9.08
N LYS A 346 -21.73 0.39 -9.09
CA LYS A 346 -20.98 1.41 -8.33
C LYS A 346 -21.18 2.83 -8.87
N GLY A 347 -21.44 2.97 -10.18
CA GLY A 347 -21.81 4.24 -10.80
C GLY A 347 -23.29 4.63 -10.61
N GLY A 348 -24.08 3.84 -9.87
CA GLY A 348 -25.50 4.11 -9.60
C GLY A 348 -26.48 3.46 -10.58
N ASP A 349 -26.02 2.91 -11.71
CA ASP A 349 -26.86 2.24 -12.72
C ASP A 349 -27.11 0.76 -12.33
N LYS A 350 -27.93 0.56 -11.29
CA LYS A 350 -28.25 -0.79 -10.79
C LYS A 350 -29.06 -1.62 -11.80
N GLU A 351 -29.98 -1.00 -12.53
CA GLU A 351 -30.80 -1.71 -13.52
C GLU A 351 -30.01 -2.08 -14.77
N GLY A 352 -29.11 -1.22 -15.25
CA GLY A 352 -28.16 -1.59 -16.28
C GLY A 352 -27.17 -2.65 -15.84
N ALA A 353 -26.78 -2.68 -14.56
CA ALA A 353 -25.97 -3.75 -14.01
C ALA A 353 -26.68 -5.11 -14.06
N LYS A 354 -27.98 -5.17 -13.69
CA LYS A 354 -28.80 -6.39 -13.82
C LYS A 354 -28.90 -6.86 -15.28
N ARG A 355 -29.19 -5.94 -16.21
CA ARG A 355 -29.25 -6.26 -17.65
C ARG A 355 -27.94 -6.85 -18.20
N VAL A 356 -26.78 -6.40 -17.70
CA VAL A 356 -25.49 -6.97 -18.11
C VAL A 356 -25.31 -8.41 -17.61
N LEU A 357 -25.90 -8.76 -16.48
CA LEU A 357 -25.84 -10.11 -15.91
C LEU A 357 -26.82 -11.09 -16.57
N GLU A 358 -27.77 -10.60 -17.36
CA GLU A 358 -28.68 -11.46 -18.14
C GLU A 358 -27.86 -12.27 -19.15
N CYS A 359 -27.98 -13.59 -19.07
CA CYS A 359 -27.37 -14.53 -20.00
C CYS A 359 -28.41 -15.08 -20.96
N LYS A 360 -28.01 -15.27 -22.23
CA LYS A 360 -28.78 -16.11 -23.15
C LYS A 360 -28.86 -17.51 -22.55
N GLU A 361 -29.95 -18.21 -22.82
CA GLU A 361 -30.17 -19.57 -22.36
C GLU A 361 -28.98 -20.47 -22.73
N GLY A 362 -28.38 -21.14 -21.73
CA GLY A 362 -27.19 -21.98 -21.88
C GLY A 362 -25.83 -21.28 -21.76
N ALA A 363 -25.75 -19.95 -21.68
CA ALA A 363 -24.48 -19.24 -21.47
C ALA A 363 -24.09 -19.25 -19.97
N SER A 364 -22.88 -19.77 -19.68
CA SER A 364 -22.33 -19.76 -18.32
C SER A 364 -21.77 -18.39 -17.97
N LEU A 365 -21.89 -18.01 -16.70
CA LEU A 365 -21.30 -16.80 -16.16
C LEU A 365 -20.11 -17.17 -15.26
N ILE A 366 -18.99 -16.46 -15.39
CA ILE A 366 -17.76 -16.78 -14.66
C ILE A 366 -17.49 -15.65 -13.66
N ALA A 367 -17.67 -15.98 -12.39
CA ALA A 367 -17.52 -15.08 -11.25
C ALA A 367 -16.80 -15.81 -10.11
N SER A 368 -15.97 -15.10 -9.36
CA SER A 368 -15.47 -15.61 -8.09
C SER A 368 -16.48 -15.40 -6.96
N TYR A 369 -16.32 -16.14 -5.88
CA TYR A 369 -17.19 -16.02 -4.70
C TYR A 369 -17.27 -14.58 -4.13
N ASP A 370 -16.13 -13.86 -4.07
CA ASP A 370 -16.13 -12.47 -3.58
C ASP A 370 -16.87 -11.52 -4.54
N GLU A 371 -16.81 -11.76 -5.85
CA GLU A 371 -17.59 -10.98 -6.81
C GLU A 371 -19.08 -11.28 -6.67
N GLU A 372 -19.44 -12.53 -6.41
CA GLU A 372 -20.82 -12.93 -6.21
C GLU A 372 -21.43 -12.28 -4.96
N LYS A 373 -20.70 -12.35 -3.84
CA LYS A 373 -21.07 -11.68 -2.59
C LYS A 373 -21.20 -10.17 -2.79
N MET A 374 -20.34 -9.56 -3.60
CA MET A 374 -20.42 -8.14 -3.93
C MET A 374 -21.69 -7.81 -4.74
N MET A 375 -22.08 -8.65 -5.70
CA MET A 375 -23.31 -8.45 -6.46
C MET A 375 -24.55 -8.56 -5.57
N LYS A 376 -24.58 -9.52 -4.64
CA LYS A 376 -25.61 -9.60 -3.61
C LYS A 376 -25.73 -8.32 -2.80
N LEU A 377 -24.60 -7.76 -2.37
CA LEU A 377 -24.57 -6.51 -1.61
C LEU A 377 -25.05 -5.30 -2.42
N LEU A 378 -24.59 -5.15 -3.66
CA LEU A 378 -24.87 -3.96 -4.47
C LEU A 378 -26.28 -3.96 -5.08
N LEU A 379 -26.75 -5.13 -5.51
CA LEU A 379 -27.94 -5.29 -6.34
C LEU A 379 -29.06 -6.09 -5.68
N GLY A 380 -28.79 -6.76 -4.55
CA GLY A 380 -29.78 -7.62 -3.88
C GLY A 380 -30.11 -8.89 -4.66
N ILE A 381 -29.15 -9.42 -5.43
CA ILE A 381 -29.31 -10.61 -6.27
C ILE A 381 -28.36 -11.74 -5.84
N GLU A 382 -28.76 -12.99 -6.03
CA GLU A 382 -27.92 -14.17 -5.82
C GLU A 382 -27.82 -15.01 -7.07
N ARG A 383 -26.74 -15.79 -7.17
CA ARG A 383 -26.51 -16.67 -8.32
C ARG A 383 -27.40 -17.89 -8.22
N GLU A 384 -28.17 -18.15 -9.27
CA GLU A 384 -28.97 -19.36 -9.43
C GLU A 384 -28.28 -20.29 -10.44
N GLY A 385 -27.62 -21.32 -9.93
CA GLY A 385 -26.90 -22.30 -10.75
C GLY A 385 -25.78 -21.70 -11.61
N LYS A 386 -25.47 -22.35 -12.73
CA LYS A 386 -24.36 -21.93 -13.62
C LYS A 386 -24.72 -20.73 -14.50
N ASN A 387 -26.01 -20.42 -14.67
CA ASN A 387 -26.51 -19.66 -15.81
C ASN A 387 -27.23 -18.34 -15.46
N GLY A 388 -27.53 -18.04 -14.19
CA GLY A 388 -28.37 -16.88 -13.87
C GLY A 388 -28.15 -16.22 -12.51
N TRP A 389 -28.73 -15.03 -12.38
CA TRP A 389 -28.84 -14.26 -11.14
C TRP A 389 -30.32 -13.96 -10.86
N VAL A 390 -30.77 -14.18 -9.64
CA VAL A 390 -32.16 -13.93 -9.22
C VAL A 390 -32.22 -12.92 -8.08
N SER A 391 -33.31 -12.15 -8.04
CA SER A 391 -33.54 -11.20 -6.96
C SER A 391 -33.80 -11.94 -5.65
N VAL A 392 -33.12 -11.53 -4.58
CA VAL A 392 -33.38 -12.05 -3.24
C VAL A 392 -34.66 -11.38 -2.74
N GLN A 393 -35.78 -12.11 -2.70
CA GLN A 393 -36.95 -11.67 -1.94
C GLN A 393 -36.56 -11.62 -0.47
N LYS A 394 -36.51 -10.43 0.13
CA LYS A 394 -36.45 -10.29 1.58
C LYS A 394 -37.85 -10.57 2.11
N HIS A 395 -37.99 -11.64 2.90
CA HIS A 395 -39.11 -11.81 3.83
C HIS A 395 -38.94 -10.88 5.03
#